data_AF-A0A9X0EGR7-F1
#
_entry.id   AF-A0A9X0EGR7-F1
#
_cell.length_a   1.000
_cell.length_b   1.000
_cell.length_c   1.000
_cell.angle_alpha   90.00
_cell.angle_beta   90.00
_cell.angle_gamma   90.00
#
_symmetry.space_group_name_H-M   'P 1'
#
loop_
_entity.id
_entity.type
_entity.pdbx_description
1 polymer ?
#
loop_
_entity_poly.entity_id
_entity_poly.type
_entity_poly.pdbx_seq_one_letter_code
_entity_poly.pdbx_strand_id
1 'polypeptide(L)'
;MMEKMAYAYRSTGRDTVMSEDRELAFKMALEAVLNAARTLCVDIDELCETAINSLTIMPSNISPAVVSAIREIEVAADALDYGTGPHQE
;
A
#
# COMPACT_ATOMS: atom_id res chain seq x y z
N MET A 1 -9.90 8.57 -50.78
CA MET A 1 -9.19 9.22 -49.65
C MET A 1 -9.82 8.71 -48.36
N MET A 2 -9.37 7.56 -47.88
CA MET A 2 -9.91 6.92 -46.69
C MET A 2 -8.71 6.27 -46.03
N GLU A 3 -8.05 6.99 -45.13
CA GLU A 3 -7.07 6.35 -44.27
C GLU A 3 -6.74 7.26 -43.08
N LYS A 4 -6.80 6.64 -41.90
CA LYS A 4 -6.11 7.02 -40.66
C LYS A 4 -6.80 8.06 -39.78
N MET A 5 -7.79 7.58 -39.02
CA MET A 5 -7.98 8.01 -37.63
C MET A 5 -8.60 6.88 -36.79
N ALA A 6 -7.98 5.71 -36.84
CA ALA A 6 -8.20 4.63 -35.88
C ALA A 6 -7.01 4.57 -34.91
N TYR A 7 -6.79 5.64 -34.15
CA TYR A 7 -5.79 5.70 -33.08
C TYR A 7 -6.48 6.15 -31.80
N ALA A 8 -7.19 5.25 -31.12
CA ALA A 8 -7.71 5.58 -29.79
C ALA A 8 -8.08 4.40 -28.87
N TYR A 9 -7.83 3.12 -29.22
CA TYR A 9 -8.49 2.04 -28.45
C TYR A 9 -7.64 0.85 -28.01
N ARG A 10 -6.31 0.95 -27.98
CA ARG A 10 -5.49 -0.21 -27.60
C ARG A 10 -4.20 0.11 -26.85
N SER A 11 -4.28 0.93 -25.80
CA SER A 11 -3.15 1.08 -24.88
C SER A 11 -3.50 1.08 -23.39
N THR A 12 -4.78 1.15 -22.99
CA THR A 12 -5.11 1.29 -21.56
C THR A 12 -5.14 -0.03 -20.78
N GLY A 13 -5.32 -1.17 -21.44
CA GLY A 13 -5.50 -2.46 -20.73
C GLY A 13 -4.21 -3.15 -20.27
N ARG A 14 -3.03 -2.73 -20.75
CA ARG A 14 -1.75 -3.37 -20.38
C ARG A 14 -1.01 -2.61 -19.28
N ASP A 15 -1.15 -1.28 -19.27
CA ASP A 15 -0.59 -0.42 -18.22
C ASP A 15 -1.37 -0.53 -16.90
N THR A 16 -2.69 -0.78 -16.94
CA THR A 16 -3.51 -0.99 -15.73
C THR A 16 -3.19 -2.31 -15.04
N VAL A 17 -3.06 -3.40 -15.80
CA VAL A 17 -2.79 -4.74 -15.23
C VAL A 17 -1.43 -4.81 -14.55
N MET A 18 -0.38 -4.20 -15.14
CA MET A 18 0.92 -4.07 -14.49
C MET A 18 0.87 -3.23 -13.20
N SER A 19 -0.01 -2.22 -13.16
CA SER A 19 -0.21 -1.40 -11.97
C SER A 19 -0.95 -2.14 -10.87
N GLU A 20 -1.98 -2.93 -11.22
CA GLU A 20 -2.78 -3.74 -10.28
C GLU A 20 -1.94 -4.88 -9.67
N ASP A 21 -1.16 -5.59 -10.49
CA ASP A 21 -0.26 -6.65 -10.02
C ASP A 21 0.80 -6.10 -9.05
N ARG A 22 1.29 -4.89 -9.33
CA ARG A 22 2.28 -4.21 -8.49
C ARG A 22 1.67 -3.74 -7.17
N GLU A 23 0.45 -3.19 -7.19
CA GLU A 23 -0.27 -2.79 -5.97
C GLU A 23 -0.55 -4.00 -5.08
N LEU A 24 -1.02 -5.11 -5.66
CA LEU A 24 -1.24 -6.36 -4.93
C LEU A 24 0.06 -6.89 -4.33
N ALA A 25 1.15 -6.92 -5.10
CA ALA A 25 2.46 -7.33 -4.61
C ALA A 25 2.95 -6.45 -3.46
N PHE A 26 2.70 -5.14 -3.51
CA PHE A 26 3.03 -4.23 -2.41
C PHE A 26 2.22 -4.51 -1.14
N LYS A 27 0.91 -4.74 -1.26
CA LYS A 27 0.06 -5.10 -0.11
C LYS A 27 0.52 -6.39 0.54
N MET A 28 0.77 -7.43 -0.27
CA MET A 28 1.26 -8.72 0.23
C MET A 28 2.64 -8.59 0.90
N ALA A 29 3.54 -7.79 0.33
CA ALA A 29 4.86 -7.55 0.91
C ALA A 29 4.77 -6.80 2.24
N LEU A 30 3.93 -5.76 2.32
CA LEU A 30 3.74 -4.97 3.55
C LEU A 30 3.14 -5.82 4.66
N GLU A 31 2.10 -6.59 4.37
CA GLU A 31 1.48 -7.51 5.31
C GLU A 31 2.47 -8.58 5.80
N ALA A 32 3.31 -9.12 4.92
CA ALA A 32 4.34 -10.08 5.30
C ALA A 32 5.41 -9.47 6.22
N VAL A 33 5.83 -8.22 5.97
CA VAL A 33 6.80 -7.51 6.83
C VAL A 33 6.22 -7.25 8.21
N LEU A 34 4.98 -6.76 8.29
CA LEU A 34 4.34 -6.49 9.58
C LEU A 34 4.07 -7.79 10.38
N ASN A 35 3.67 -8.87 9.71
CA ASN A 35 3.57 -10.20 10.34
C ASN A 35 4.91 -10.70 10.89
N ALA A 36 6.01 -10.50 10.13
CA ALA A 36 7.35 -10.83 10.58
C ALA A 36 7.76 -9.98 11.80
N ALA A 37 7.47 -8.68 11.77
CA ALA A 37 7.72 -7.77 12.90
C ALA A 37 6.99 -8.24 14.17
N ARG A 38 5.73 -8.68 14.06
CA ARG A 38 4.96 -9.23 15.18
C ARG A 38 5.59 -10.49 15.75
N THR A 39 6.09 -11.36 14.87
CA THR A 39 6.80 -12.59 15.26
C THR A 39 8.11 -12.30 16.00
N LEU A 40 8.73 -11.14 15.72
CA LEU A 40 9.92 -10.65 16.39
C LEU A 40 9.60 -9.83 17.67
N CYS A 41 8.35 -9.83 18.12
CA CYS A 41 7.87 -9.07 19.28
C CYS A 41 8.11 -7.55 19.15
N VAL A 42 8.12 -7.03 17.92
CA VAL A 42 8.10 -5.59 17.67
C VAL A 42 6.68 -5.08 17.89
N ASP A 43 6.56 -3.95 18.58
CA ASP A 43 5.30 -3.24 18.72
C ASP A 43 4.87 -2.70 17.34
N ILE A 44 3.78 -3.25 16.81
CA ILE A 44 3.29 -2.92 15.46
C ILE A 44 2.72 -1.52 15.42
N ASP A 45 2.07 -1.07 16.49
CA ASP A 45 1.47 0.26 16.56
C ASP A 45 2.58 1.32 16.58
N GLU A 46 3.59 1.13 17.45
CA GLU A 46 4.76 2.02 17.51
C GLU A 46 5.57 2.01 16.19
N LEU A 47 5.72 0.84 15.55
CA LEU A 47 6.39 0.71 14.26
C LEU A 47 5.65 1.49 13.16
N CYS A 48 4.33 1.36 13.08
CA CYS A 48 3.50 2.04 12.09
C CYS A 48 3.50 3.56 12.33
N GLU A 49 3.35 4.02 13.57
CA GLU A 49 3.45 5.44 13.92
C GLU A 49 4.82 6.02 13.55
N THR A 50 5.91 5.28 13.84
CA THR A 50 7.27 5.70 13.49
C THR A 50 7.46 5.77 11.98
N ALA A 51 6.93 4.80 11.23
CA ALA A 51 6.96 4.80 9.77
C ALA A 51 6.20 6.00 9.19
N ILE A 52 5.00 6.30 9.70
CA ILE A 52 4.20 7.48 9.28
C ILE A 52 4.95 8.78 9.58
N ASN A 53 5.52 8.91 10.77
CA ASN A 53 6.31 10.08 11.15
C ASN A 53 7.55 10.25 10.25
N SER A 54 8.18 9.15 9.81
CA SER A 54 9.29 9.22 8.86
C SER A 54 8.89 9.79 7.49
N LEU A 55 7.65 9.56 7.07
CA LEU A 55 7.09 10.08 5.82
C LEU A 55 6.74 11.58 5.93
N THR A 56 6.35 12.06 7.11
CA THR A 56 5.97 13.47 7.33
C THR A 56 7.16 14.39 7.58
N ILE A 57 8.33 13.85 7.94
CA ILE A 57 9.58 14.62 8.12
C ILE A 57 10.12 15.19 6.79
N MET A 58 9.70 14.67 5.63
CA MET A 58 10.14 15.22 4.33
C MET A 58 9.48 16.59 4.03
N PRO A 59 10.25 17.71 4.07
CA PRO A 59 9.69 19.04 3.95
C PRO A 59 9.89 19.54 2.52
N SER A 60 8.89 19.36 1.65
CA SER A 60 8.72 20.18 0.43
C SER A 60 7.56 19.65 -0.41
N ASN A 61 6.33 19.79 0.08
CA ASN A 61 5.08 19.39 -0.59
C ASN A 61 4.74 17.92 -0.27
N ILE A 62 3.81 17.71 0.67
CA ILE A 62 3.21 16.40 0.92
C ILE A 62 2.53 15.97 -0.39
N SER A 63 3.23 15.13 -1.15
CA SER A 63 2.71 14.57 -2.39
C SER A 63 1.47 13.73 -2.06
N PRO A 64 0.44 13.68 -2.93
CA PRO A 64 -0.66 12.72 -2.79
C PRO A 64 -0.17 11.27 -2.63
N ALA A 65 1.03 10.96 -3.13
CA ALA A 65 1.70 9.68 -2.93
C ALA A 65 2.08 9.42 -1.46
N VAL A 66 2.45 10.44 -0.69
CA VAL A 66 2.77 10.33 0.75
C VAL A 66 1.50 10.04 1.54
N VAL A 67 0.40 10.74 1.24
CA VAL A 67 -0.92 10.48 1.86
C VAL A 67 -1.39 9.06 1.54
N SER A 68 -1.20 8.62 0.29
CA SER A 68 -1.54 7.25 -0.12
C SER A 68 -0.69 6.22 0.63
N ALA A 69 0.62 6.45 0.78
CA ALA A 69 1.50 5.56 1.52
C ALA A 69 1.14 5.46 3.01
N ILE A 70 0.80 6.58 3.66
CA ILE A 70 0.31 6.60 5.05
C ILE A 70 -0.94 5.74 5.18
N ARG A 71 -1.92 5.94 4.28
CA ARG A 71 -3.17 5.18 4.28
C ARG A 71 -2.93 3.67 4.08
N GLU A 72 -2.01 3.28 3.22
CA GLU A 72 -1.69 1.85 3.02
C GLU A 72 -1.03 1.23 4.26
N ILE A 73 -0.23 1.99 5.01
CA ILE A 73 0.34 1.54 6.30
C ILE A 73 -0.77 1.30 7.32
N GLU A 74 -1.69 2.25 7.48
CA GLU A 74 -2.84 2.13 8.40
C GLU A 74 -3.72 0.92 8.04
N VAL A 75 -4.08 0.77 6.77
CA VAL A 75 -4.90 -0.37 6.31
C VAL A 75 -4.21 -1.71 6.55
N ALA A 76 -2.89 -1.79 6.33
CA ALA A 76 -2.15 -3.02 6.57
C ALA A 76 -2.02 -3.34 8.07
N ALA A 77 -1.89 -2.33 8.94
CA ALA A 77 -1.91 -2.51 10.39
C ALA A 77 -3.27 -3.01 10.88
N ASP A 78 -4.36 -2.35 10.45
CA ASP A 78 -5.74 -2.74 10.80
C ASP A 78 -6.07 -4.17 10.38
N ALA A 79 -5.58 -4.60 9.21
CA ALA A 79 -5.79 -5.96 8.71
C ALA A 79 -5.16 -7.03 9.63
N LEU A 80 -4.06 -6.71 10.32
CA LEU A 80 -3.39 -7.61 11.26
C LEU A 80 -4.11 -7.68 12.60
N ASP A 81 -4.69 -6.57 13.04
CA ASP A 81 -5.49 -6.52 14.26
C ASP A 81 -6.79 -7.31 14.08
N TYR A 82 -7.45 -7.19 12.92
CA TYR A 82 -8.66 -7.96 12.61
C TYR A 82 -8.41 -9.48 12.51
N GLY A 83 -7.20 -9.90 12.11
CA GLY A 83 -6.78 -11.31 12.11
C GLY A 83 -6.52 -11.88 13.52
N THR A 84 -6.47 -11.01 14.53
CA THR A 84 -6.25 -11.34 15.94
C THR A 84 -7.55 -11.09 16.70
N GLY A 85 -8.62 -11.77 16.29
CA GLY A 85 -9.90 -11.68 17.00
C GLY A 85 -9.74 -11.91 18.52
N PRO A 86 -10.60 -11.29 19.34
CA PRO A 86 -10.53 -11.44 20.79
C PRO A 86 -10.62 -12.92 21.15
N HIS A 87 -9.76 -13.36 22.06
CA HIS A 87 -10.01 -14.59 22.81
C HIS A 87 -11.47 -14.55 23.29
N GLN A 88 -12.26 -15.48 22.78
CA GLN A 88 -13.55 -15.82 23.36
C GLN A 88 -13.27 -16.33 24.78
N GLU A 89 -13.63 -15.52 25.78
CA GLU A 89 -13.94 -16.00 27.13
C GLU A 89 -15.45 -15.89 27.37
#